data_AF-A0A9E4IQW1-F1
#
_entry.id   AF-A0A9E4IQW1-F1
#
_cell.length_a   1.000
_cell.length_b   1.000
_cell.length_c   1.000
_cell.angle_alpha   90.00
_cell.angle_beta   90.00
_cell.angle_gamma   90.00
#
_symmetry.space_group_name_H-M   'P 1'
#
loop_
_entity.id
_entity.type
_entity.pdbx_description
1 polymer ?
#
loop_
_entity_poly.entity_id
_entity_poly.type
_entity_poly.pdbx_seq_one_letter_code
_entity_poly.pdbx_strand_id
1 'polypeptide(L)'
;MQGKQRRRPWFNAATAAAAVALAAGAAAIGFASGSGAPGRGEAAGQAAAGAAGFDTHFIDRTMRLDYFHSGGRGTEIVALDQVVSDGPWAGSRTRLVDDLNLGKYLFEVIDRRTNRVIYSRGFASIYGEWETTPESREIHRTFHESLRFPWPRRPVQVVLKVRDAENSFHEIWSTVVDPNSRFVNPTDRAPAGEVWSLFRSGPPQEKVDLLILGEGYTEDELDKFRADATRLTDALFEEEPFLSRKNDFNVWGIDLPSAESGVSRPRAGQFRRTPLSAEYNIFDSERYLLTYDNRALRDAASAAPYEFIEILVNEEQYGGGGIFNFQATAAADTGFAEYVFIHEFGHHFAGLADEYYTSDVAYETGAAYHPEPWEPNVTALHDPDDLKWGDLVDADTPLPTPWDKEAFEAGSTAAQRERRGLREAGAPETEMDRLFTAQMERETALLASMPHAGKVGAFEGASYEPTGLYRSEIDCIMFTRNPVGFCRVCQRAISRVIDQYSRQ
;
A
#
# COMPACT_ATOMS: atom_id res chain seq x y z
N MET A 1 4.46 -44.46 -52.43
CA MET A 1 5.29 -45.65 -52.18
C MET A 1 6.42 -45.22 -51.24
N GLN A 2 6.30 -45.52 -49.94
CA GLN A 2 7.00 -46.63 -49.24
C GLN A 2 8.53 -46.50 -49.32
N GLY A 3 9.31 -46.41 -48.23
CA GLY A 3 8.98 -46.41 -46.81
C GLY A 3 10.23 -46.55 -45.91
N LYS A 4 9.93 -46.56 -44.60
CA LYS A 4 10.62 -47.21 -43.45
C LYS A 4 12.00 -46.67 -43.03
N GLN A 5 12.06 -45.94 -41.91
CA GLN A 5 12.09 -46.39 -40.49
C GLN A 5 13.48 -46.83 -40.01
N ARG A 6 13.98 -46.16 -38.95
CA ARG A 6 14.14 -46.78 -37.61
C ARG A 6 14.45 -45.72 -36.54
N ARG A 7 13.50 -45.63 -35.59
CA ARG A 7 13.66 -45.08 -34.23
C ARG A 7 14.36 -46.10 -33.32
N ARG A 8 14.95 -45.62 -32.21
CA ARG A 8 14.96 -46.19 -30.83
C ARG A 8 16.03 -45.47 -29.97
N PRO A 9 15.98 -45.53 -28.62
CA PRO A 9 14.82 -45.34 -27.74
C PRO A 9 15.16 -44.46 -26.50
N TRP A 10 14.10 -44.11 -25.76
CA TRP A 10 14.13 -43.65 -24.38
C TRP A 10 14.57 -44.77 -23.41
N PHE A 11 15.18 -44.40 -22.28
CA PHE A 11 15.22 -45.18 -21.05
C PHE A 11 14.86 -44.27 -19.86
N ASN A 12 13.77 -44.63 -19.18
CA ASN A 12 13.47 -44.28 -17.79
C ASN A 12 14.17 -45.31 -16.87
N ALA A 13 14.63 -44.89 -15.70
CA ALA A 13 14.36 -45.57 -14.43
C ALA A 13 14.91 -44.77 -13.24
N ALA A 14 14.10 -44.73 -12.19
CA ALA A 14 14.28 -44.04 -10.93
C ALA A 14 15.13 -44.84 -9.93
N THR A 15 15.26 -44.25 -8.74
CA THR A 15 15.58 -44.79 -7.40
C THR A 15 17.06 -44.92 -6.99
N ALA A 16 17.47 -44.06 -6.05
CA ALA A 16 18.04 -44.48 -4.77
C ALA A 16 17.97 -43.32 -3.76
N ALA A 17 17.23 -43.54 -2.67
CA ALA A 17 17.19 -42.69 -1.48
C ALA A 17 18.46 -42.90 -0.64
N ALA A 18 18.94 -41.84 0.01
CA ALA A 18 19.82 -41.93 1.17
C ALA A 18 19.49 -40.80 2.13
N ALA A 19 18.85 -41.17 3.24
CA ALA A 19 18.63 -40.34 4.40
C ALA A 19 19.94 -40.12 5.16
N VAL A 20 20.18 -38.89 5.60
CA VAL A 20 21.12 -38.58 6.69
C VAL A 20 20.36 -37.73 7.70
N ALA A 21 20.07 -38.35 8.83
CA ALA A 21 19.56 -37.70 10.03
C ALA A 21 20.70 -36.94 10.72
N LEU A 22 20.43 -35.69 11.11
CA LEU A 22 21.23 -34.95 12.06
C LEU A 22 20.31 -34.42 13.16
N ALA A 23 20.60 -34.89 14.36
CA ALA A 23 19.90 -34.58 15.59
C ALA A 23 20.16 -33.12 16.01
N ALA A 24 19.11 -32.43 16.43
CA ALA A 24 19.21 -31.21 17.23
C ALA A 24 18.39 -31.43 18.51
N GLY A 25 19.09 -31.43 19.64
CA GLY A 25 18.54 -31.61 20.97
C GLY A 25 17.68 -30.43 21.40
N ALA A 26 16.60 -30.75 22.10
CA ALA A 26 15.73 -29.80 22.76
C ALA A 26 16.44 -29.11 23.93
N ALA A 27 16.42 -27.77 23.93
CA ALA A 27 16.63 -26.97 25.13
C ALA A 27 15.34 -26.16 25.36
N ALA A 28 14.55 -26.59 26.33
CA ALA A 28 13.40 -25.86 26.81
C ALA A 28 13.87 -24.62 27.58
N ILE A 29 13.50 -23.43 27.09
CA ILE A 29 13.59 -22.18 27.84
C ILE A 29 12.16 -21.81 28.23
N GLY A 30 11.87 -21.92 29.52
CA GLY A 30 10.60 -21.49 30.09
C GLY A 30 10.50 -19.96 30.07
N PHE A 31 9.45 -19.44 29.44
CA PHE A 31 9.06 -18.03 29.57
C PHE A 31 8.25 -17.86 30.85
N ALA A 32 8.81 -17.13 31.81
CA ALA A 32 8.07 -16.61 32.95
C ALA A 32 7.32 -15.34 32.53
N SER A 33 6.00 -15.36 32.70
CA SER A 33 5.10 -14.22 32.52
C SER A 33 5.37 -13.15 33.57
N GLY A 34 5.95 -12.02 33.17
CA GLY A 34 6.09 -10.81 33.97
C GLY A 34 5.40 -9.64 33.28
N SER A 35 4.14 -9.40 33.63
CA SER A 35 3.40 -8.19 33.26
C SER A 35 3.89 -7.02 34.12
N GLY A 36 4.75 -6.18 33.56
CA GLY A 36 5.14 -4.89 34.13
C GLY A 36 5.26 -3.88 33.01
N ALA A 37 4.44 -2.82 33.05
CA ALA A 37 4.61 -1.69 32.14
C ALA A 37 6.02 -1.09 32.32
N PRO A 38 6.77 -0.82 31.23
CA PRO A 38 8.12 -0.33 31.35
C PRO A 38 8.11 1.06 32.02
N GLY A 39 8.91 1.20 33.06
CA GLY A 39 9.13 2.49 33.72
C GLY A 39 9.84 3.45 32.75
N ARG A 40 9.61 4.76 32.90
CA ARG A 40 10.20 5.83 32.06
C ARG A 40 11.73 5.74 31.87
N GLY A 41 12.45 5.04 32.75
CA GLY A 41 13.90 4.81 32.62
C GLY A 41 14.31 3.69 31.65
N GLU A 42 13.47 2.67 31.41
CA GLU A 42 13.74 1.60 30.45
C GLU A 42 13.49 2.04 29.01
N ALA A 43 12.43 2.82 28.76
CA ALA A 43 12.14 3.41 27.45
C ALA A 43 13.26 4.34 26.98
N ALA A 44 13.80 5.16 27.89
CA ALA A 44 14.96 6.02 27.58
C ALA A 44 16.24 5.19 27.28
N GLY A 45 16.42 4.05 27.93
CA GLY A 45 17.52 3.12 27.67
C GLY A 45 17.42 2.39 26.34
N GLN A 46 16.21 1.99 25.93
CA GLN A 46 15.94 1.36 24.62
C GLN A 46 16.05 2.37 23.47
N ALA A 47 15.51 3.58 23.62
CA ALA A 47 15.65 4.65 22.63
C ALA A 47 17.13 5.04 22.42
N ALA A 48 17.93 5.12 23.50
CA ALA A 48 19.36 5.38 23.41
C ALA A 48 20.14 4.23 22.75
N ALA A 49 19.75 2.97 22.99
CA ALA A 49 20.35 1.80 22.33
C ALA A 49 19.96 1.69 20.84
N GLY A 50 18.72 2.03 20.49
CA GLY A 50 18.23 2.11 19.10
C GLY A 50 18.92 3.23 18.32
N ALA A 51 19.04 4.42 18.91
CA ALA A 51 19.80 5.54 18.33
C ALA A 51 21.29 5.21 18.13
N ALA A 52 21.91 4.48 19.08
CA ALA A 52 23.26 3.97 18.92
C ALA A 52 23.38 2.94 17.77
N GLY A 53 22.32 2.18 17.51
CA GLY A 53 22.19 1.29 16.35
C GLY A 53 22.20 2.06 15.02
N PHE A 54 21.39 3.11 14.90
CA PHE A 54 21.36 3.97 13.70
C PHE A 54 22.73 4.60 13.43
N ASP A 55 23.31 5.30 14.41
CA ASP A 55 24.53 6.07 14.21
C ASP A 55 25.76 5.20 13.91
N THR A 56 25.71 3.92 14.26
CA THR A 56 26.72 2.93 13.90
C THR A 56 26.77 2.67 12.39
N HIS A 57 25.61 2.68 11.72
CA HIS A 57 25.46 2.26 10.33
C HIS A 57 25.18 3.42 9.37
N PHE A 58 24.52 4.48 9.84
CA PHE A 58 23.93 5.52 9.00
C PHE A 58 24.30 6.94 9.45
N ILE A 59 24.10 7.91 8.56
CA ILE A 59 24.05 9.34 8.86
C ILE A 59 22.62 9.86 8.65
N ASP A 60 22.33 11.03 9.22
CA ASP A 60 21.04 11.70 9.10
C ASP A 60 20.83 12.31 7.70
N ARG A 61 20.57 11.43 6.74
CA ARG A 61 20.30 11.72 5.33
C ARG A 61 19.57 10.54 4.72
N THR A 62 18.76 10.78 3.70
CA THR A 62 18.06 9.75 2.94
C THR A 62 18.83 9.41 1.67
N MET A 63 19.15 8.13 1.50
CA MET A 63 19.58 7.58 0.21
C MET A 63 18.34 7.11 -0.54
N ARG A 64 18.15 7.62 -1.76
CA ARG A 64 17.14 7.14 -2.70
C ARG A 64 17.83 6.38 -3.83
N LEU A 65 17.48 5.11 -3.97
CA LEU A 65 17.90 4.25 -5.06
C LEU A 65 16.73 4.10 -6.03
N ASP A 66 16.90 4.63 -7.23
CA ASP A 66 15.92 4.55 -8.30
C ASP A 66 16.26 3.35 -9.21
N TYR A 67 15.25 2.62 -9.66
CA TYR A 67 15.40 1.49 -10.56
C TYR A 67 14.23 1.40 -11.55
N PHE A 68 14.44 0.59 -12.59
CA PHE A 68 13.40 0.18 -13.53
C PHE A 68 12.99 -1.26 -13.24
N HIS A 69 11.68 -1.49 -13.17
CA HIS A 69 11.05 -2.80 -13.13
C HIS A 69 10.40 -3.06 -14.48
N SER A 70 11.05 -3.90 -15.28
CA SER A 70 10.59 -4.25 -16.62
C SER A 70 10.12 -5.69 -16.64
N GLY A 71 9.04 -5.98 -17.35
CA GLY A 71 8.60 -7.36 -17.50
C GLY A 71 7.48 -7.51 -18.50
N GLY A 72 6.81 -8.65 -18.41
CA GLY A 72 5.80 -9.12 -19.36
C GLY A 72 6.27 -10.35 -20.13
N ARG A 73 5.31 -11.09 -20.68
CA ARG A 73 5.53 -12.31 -21.48
C ARG A 73 6.45 -13.35 -20.81
N GLY A 74 6.36 -13.47 -19.48
CA GLY A 74 7.16 -14.40 -18.68
C GLY A 74 8.61 -13.96 -18.45
N THR A 75 8.92 -12.68 -18.67
CA THR A 75 10.21 -12.08 -18.31
C THR A 75 10.03 -11.03 -17.23
N GLU A 76 11.02 -10.92 -16.36
CA GLU A 76 11.11 -9.88 -15.32
C GLU A 76 12.58 -9.48 -15.20
N ILE A 77 12.84 -8.17 -15.22
CA ILE A 77 14.16 -7.56 -15.20
C ILE A 77 14.11 -6.34 -14.28
N VAL A 78 15.00 -6.30 -13.30
CA VAL A 78 15.22 -5.14 -12.44
C VAL A 78 16.58 -4.53 -12.78
N ALA A 79 16.61 -3.22 -13.04
CA ALA A 79 17.82 -2.51 -13.42
C ALA A 79 17.99 -1.20 -12.65
N LEU A 80 19.17 -0.99 -12.06
CA LEU A 80 19.53 0.27 -11.39
C LEU A 80 19.50 1.44 -12.37
N ASP A 81 18.87 2.54 -11.97
CA ASP A 81 18.85 3.81 -12.70
C ASP A 81 19.85 4.79 -12.07
N GLN A 82 19.60 5.24 -10.83
CA GLN A 82 20.47 6.19 -10.12
C GLN A 82 20.43 6.02 -8.60
N VAL A 83 21.40 6.63 -7.92
CA VAL A 83 21.43 6.74 -6.46
C VAL A 83 21.68 8.20 -6.08
N VAL A 84 20.72 8.80 -5.38
CA VAL A 84 20.69 10.25 -5.09
C VAL A 84 20.33 10.53 -3.63
N SER A 85 20.57 11.75 -3.18
CA SER A 85 20.09 12.25 -1.89
C SER A 85 18.64 12.70 -1.99
N ASP A 86 17.84 12.34 -1.00
CA ASP A 86 16.43 12.76 -0.85
C ASP A 86 16.26 13.64 0.41
N GLY A 87 17.29 14.42 0.74
CA GLY A 87 17.32 15.29 1.91
C GLY A 87 17.63 14.58 3.23
N PRO A 88 17.36 15.22 4.38
CA PRO A 88 17.48 14.62 5.72
C PRO A 88 16.67 13.32 5.87
N TRP A 89 17.06 12.45 6.82
CA TRP A 89 16.30 11.23 7.10
C TRP A 89 15.06 11.56 7.94
N ALA A 90 13.88 11.36 7.36
CA ALA A 90 12.61 11.63 8.04
C ALA A 90 12.16 10.47 8.95
N GLY A 91 12.54 9.23 8.64
CA GLY A 91 11.96 8.07 9.32
C GLY A 91 12.53 7.72 10.69
N SER A 92 11.99 6.65 11.27
CA SER A 92 12.43 6.14 12.58
C SER A 92 13.94 5.84 12.60
N ARG A 93 14.59 6.23 13.70
CA ARG A 93 16.00 5.90 13.98
C ARG A 93 16.16 4.68 14.89
N THR A 94 15.08 4.07 15.35
CA THR A 94 15.12 2.93 16.27
C THR A 94 14.52 1.66 15.66
N ARG A 95 13.50 1.79 14.79
CA ARG A 95 12.82 0.68 14.10
C ARG A 95 13.32 0.53 12.66
N LEU A 96 14.60 0.16 12.53
CA LEU A 96 15.30 0.10 11.23
C LEU A 96 14.90 -1.12 10.39
N VAL A 97 14.64 -2.25 11.05
CA VAL A 97 14.18 -3.48 10.39
C VAL A 97 12.66 -3.53 10.50
N ASP A 98 12.00 -3.75 9.37
CA ASP A 98 10.56 -3.97 9.29
C ASP A 98 10.20 -5.39 9.73
N ASP A 99 9.38 -5.50 10.77
CA ASP A 99 8.85 -6.74 11.34
C ASP A 99 7.34 -6.92 11.08
N LEU A 100 6.73 -6.04 10.27
CA LEU A 100 5.29 -6.08 9.99
C LEU A 100 4.91 -7.20 9.03
N ASN A 101 5.86 -7.63 8.20
CA ASN A 101 5.67 -8.63 7.15
C ASN A 101 4.53 -8.24 6.19
N LEU A 102 4.46 -6.96 5.80
CA LEU A 102 3.50 -6.44 4.81
C LEU A 102 4.17 -6.24 3.44
N GLY A 103 3.35 -6.11 2.40
CA GLY A 103 3.77 -5.85 1.03
C GLY A 103 4.07 -7.10 0.22
N LYS A 104 3.90 -6.97 -1.11
CA LYS A 104 4.29 -7.97 -2.11
C LYS A 104 5.80 -8.07 -2.28
N TYR A 105 6.48 -6.95 -2.10
CA TYR A 105 7.93 -6.83 -2.16
C TYR A 105 8.51 -6.44 -0.80
N LEU A 106 9.77 -6.80 -0.59
CA LEU A 106 10.56 -6.40 0.57
C LEU A 106 11.96 -6.06 0.07
N PHE A 107 12.51 -4.91 0.48
CA PHE A 107 13.92 -4.66 0.28
C PHE A 107 14.69 -4.68 1.59
N GLU A 108 15.92 -5.15 1.53
CA GLU A 108 16.87 -5.20 2.63
C GLU A 108 18.13 -4.43 2.28
N VAL A 109 18.66 -3.71 3.25
CA VAL A 109 19.98 -3.09 3.21
C VAL A 109 20.89 -3.90 4.14
N ILE A 110 21.94 -4.49 3.58
CA ILE A 110 22.81 -5.44 4.26
C ILE A 110 24.21 -4.84 4.40
N ASP A 111 24.73 -4.80 5.63
CA ASP A 111 26.13 -4.43 5.89
C ASP A 111 27.07 -5.50 5.31
N ARG A 112 27.84 -5.13 4.28
CA ARG A 112 28.75 -6.02 3.56
C ARG A 112 29.86 -6.62 4.42
N ARG A 113 30.17 -6.01 5.57
CA ARG A 113 31.21 -6.50 6.47
C ARG A 113 30.70 -7.60 7.39
N THR A 114 29.44 -7.51 7.82
CA THR A 114 28.86 -8.41 8.81
C THR A 114 27.82 -9.36 8.24
N ASN A 115 27.36 -9.12 7.01
CA ASN A 115 26.24 -9.82 6.36
C ASN A 115 24.97 -9.78 7.20
N ARG A 116 24.73 -8.67 7.91
CA ARG A 116 23.52 -8.43 8.69
C ARG A 116 22.63 -7.42 7.98
N VAL A 117 21.33 -7.68 7.99
CA VAL A 117 20.32 -6.68 7.63
C VAL A 117 20.41 -5.55 8.65
N ILE A 118 20.57 -4.33 8.16
CA ILE A 118 20.66 -3.10 8.96
C ILE A 118 19.50 -2.16 8.71
N TYR A 119 18.71 -2.39 7.65
CA TYR A 119 17.44 -1.73 7.38
C TYR A 119 16.59 -2.59 6.44
N SER A 120 15.26 -2.56 6.58
CA SER A 120 14.34 -3.18 5.62
C SER A 120 12.98 -2.49 5.61
N ARG A 121 12.26 -2.56 4.48
CA ARG A 121 10.86 -2.14 4.35
C ARG A 121 10.10 -2.97 3.32
N GLY A 122 8.91 -3.40 3.68
CA GLY A 122 7.93 -3.99 2.76
C GLY A 122 7.22 -2.92 1.92
N PHE A 123 6.81 -3.25 0.70
CA PHE A 123 6.06 -2.35 -0.19
C PHE A 123 5.29 -3.11 -1.29
N ALA A 124 4.43 -2.41 -2.01
CA ALA A 124 3.82 -2.86 -3.26
C ALA A 124 4.16 -1.88 -4.40
N SER A 125 3.92 -2.27 -5.64
CA SER A 125 4.28 -1.44 -6.80
C SER A 125 3.28 -1.55 -7.95
N ILE A 126 3.27 -0.55 -8.83
CA ILE A 126 2.47 -0.56 -10.06
C ILE A 126 2.85 -1.76 -10.93
N TYR A 127 4.13 -2.15 -11.02
CA TYR A 127 4.51 -3.36 -11.75
C TYR A 127 3.83 -4.60 -11.15
N GLY A 128 3.84 -4.72 -9.81
CA GLY A 128 3.24 -5.84 -9.10
C GLY A 128 1.73 -5.96 -9.29
N GLU A 129 1.04 -4.87 -9.59
CA GLU A 129 -0.35 -4.88 -10.02
C GLU A 129 -0.50 -5.18 -11.52
N TRP A 130 0.25 -4.45 -12.36
CA TRP A 130 0.20 -4.56 -13.81
C TRP A 130 0.41 -6.00 -14.29
N GLU A 131 1.33 -6.75 -13.66
CA GLU A 131 1.62 -8.12 -14.07
C GLU A 131 0.42 -9.07 -13.95
N THR A 132 -0.56 -8.71 -13.11
CA THR A 132 -1.81 -9.47 -12.93
C THR A 132 -2.89 -9.12 -13.97
N THR A 133 -2.65 -8.10 -14.80
CA THR A 133 -3.56 -7.72 -15.90
C THR A 133 -3.33 -8.59 -17.14
N PRO A 134 -4.33 -8.76 -18.03
CA PRO A 134 -4.15 -9.48 -19.29
C PRO A 134 -3.07 -8.88 -20.21
N GLU A 135 -2.86 -7.55 -20.14
CA GLU A 135 -1.86 -6.83 -20.95
C GLU A 135 -0.44 -7.38 -20.75
N SER A 136 -0.11 -7.84 -19.53
CA SER A 136 1.21 -8.37 -19.19
C SER A 136 1.60 -9.61 -20.02
N ARG A 137 0.62 -10.33 -20.55
CA ARG A 137 0.83 -11.51 -21.41
C ARG A 137 1.08 -11.14 -22.87
N GLU A 138 0.80 -9.90 -23.27
CA GLU A 138 0.83 -9.45 -24.65
C GLU A 138 2.03 -8.56 -24.96
N ILE A 139 2.40 -7.68 -24.03
CA ILE A 139 3.46 -6.69 -24.22
C ILE A 139 4.50 -6.72 -23.10
N HIS A 140 5.60 -6.00 -23.31
CA HIS A 140 6.52 -5.67 -22.23
C HIS A 140 6.31 -4.21 -21.83
N ARG A 141 6.32 -3.94 -20.53
CA ARG A 141 6.31 -2.59 -19.98
C ARG A 141 7.49 -2.39 -19.04
N THR A 142 7.71 -1.13 -18.67
CA THR A 142 8.75 -0.73 -17.74
C THR A 142 8.20 0.36 -16.84
N PHE A 143 8.41 0.18 -15.54
CA PHE A 143 7.97 1.09 -14.49
C PHE A 143 9.21 1.60 -13.75
N HIS A 144 9.20 2.89 -13.39
CA HIS A 144 10.25 3.49 -12.57
C HIS A 144 9.83 3.40 -11.11
N GLU A 145 10.73 2.98 -10.23
CA GLU A 145 10.46 2.76 -8.81
C GLU A 145 11.64 3.24 -7.95
N SER A 146 11.40 3.50 -6.67
CA SER A 146 12.41 4.05 -5.76
C SER A 146 12.40 3.36 -4.39
N LEU A 147 13.59 3.01 -3.90
CA LEU A 147 13.81 2.56 -2.53
C LEU A 147 14.44 3.70 -1.72
N ARG A 148 13.86 4.04 -0.57
CA ARG A 148 14.36 5.09 0.34
C ARG A 148 14.79 4.47 1.66
N PHE A 149 16.00 4.79 2.10
CA PHE A 149 16.56 4.29 3.35
C PHE A 149 17.62 5.26 3.92
N PRO A 150 17.98 5.15 5.21
CA PRO A 150 19.00 6.01 5.80
C PRO A 150 20.34 5.87 5.07
N TRP A 151 21.06 6.97 4.91
CA TRP A 151 22.30 7.02 4.14
C TRP A 151 23.41 6.23 4.86
N PRO A 152 23.92 5.13 4.26
CA PRO A 152 24.89 4.28 4.92
C PRO A 152 26.26 4.94 5.02
N ARG A 153 27.00 4.65 6.09
CA ARG A 153 28.38 5.11 6.29
C ARG A 153 29.41 4.33 5.48
N ARG A 154 29.05 3.13 5.03
CA ARG A 154 29.94 2.16 4.37
C ARG A 154 29.19 1.45 3.23
N PRO A 155 29.90 0.76 2.32
CA PRO A 155 29.24 0.00 1.27
C PRO A 155 28.25 -1.04 1.82
N VAL A 156 27.07 -1.09 1.20
CA VAL A 156 25.97 -2.00 1.54
C VAL A 156 25.57 -2.82 0.31
N GLN A 157 24.94 -3.97 0.54
CA GLN A 157 24.17 -4.66 -0.49
C GLN A 157 22.70 -4.30 -0.31
N VAL A 158 22.05 -3.84 -1.37
CA VAL A 158 20.60 -3.68 -1.42
C VAL A 158 20.03 -4.90 -2.13
N VAL A 159 19.11 -5.59 -1.48
CA VAL A 159 18.45 -6.80 -1.99
C VAL A 159 16.97 -6.52 -2.12
N LEU A 160 16.40 -6.77 -3.29
CA LEU A 160 14.96 -6.74 -3.55
C LEU A 160 14.42 -8.18 -3.58
N LYS A 161 13.35 -8.40 -2.84
CA LYS A 161 12.67 -9.69 -2.72
C LYS A 161 11.19 -9.56 -3.09
N VAL A 162 10.61 -10.65 -3.57
CA VAL A 162 9.17 -10.79 -3.84
C VAL A 162 8.61 -12.00 -3.11
N ARG A 163 7.33 -11.98 -2.76
CA ARG A 163 6.62 -13.15 -2.22
C ARG A 163 6.37 -14.20 -3.29
N ASP A 164 6.51 -15.46 -2.93
CA ASP A 164 5.94 -16.59 -3.66
C ASP A 164 4.48 -16.87 -3.25
N ALA A 165 3.90 -17.94 -3.80
CA ALA A 165 2.52 -18.34 -3.52
C ALA A 165 2.29 -18.78 -2.07
N GLU A 166 3.36 -19.10 -1.34
CA GLU A 166 3.36 -19.44 0.08
C GLU A 166 3.69 -18.22 0.97
N ASN A 167 3.63 -17.01 0.42
CA ASN A 167 3.98 -15.74 1.08
C ASN A 167 5.42 -15.66 1.59
N SER A 168 6.33 -16.50 1.09
CA SER A 168 7.74 -16.48 1.46
C SER A 168 8.54 -15.56 0.52
N PHE A 169 9.39 -14.72 1.10
CA PHE A 169 10.21 -13.79 0.33
C PHE A 169 11.44 -14.47 -0.27
N HIS A 170 11.64 -14.31 -1.57
CA HIS A 170 12.86 -14.73 -2.28
C HIS A 170 13.48 -13.57 -3.06
N GLU A 171 14.81 -13.56 -3.17
CA GLU A 171 15.56 -12.53 -3.89
C GLU A 171 15.29 -12.61 -5.39
N ILE A 172 14.95 -11.45 -5.98
CA ILE A 172 14.82 -11.27 -7.43
C ILE A 172 15.93 -10.39 -8.01
N TRP A 173 16.54 -9.54 -7.17
CA TRP A 173 17.58 -8.63 -7.60
C TRP A 173 18.43 -8.16 -6.42
N SER A 174 19.71 -7.90 -6.66
CA SER A 174 20.53 -7.16 -5.70
C SER A 174 21.61 -6.33 -6.37
N THR A 175 22.05 -5.29 -5.67
CA THR A 175 23.17 -4.44 -6.09
C THR A 175 24.03 -4.01 -4.90
N VAL A 176 25.26 -3.60 -5.19
CA VAL A 176 26.18 -3.07 -4.19
C VAL A 176 26.23 -1.55 -4.35
N VAL A 177 25.95 -0.84 -3.26
CA VAL A 177 26.02 0.62 -3.22
C VAL A 177 27.16 1.03 -2.30
N ASP A 178 28.16 1.71 -2.86
CA ASP A 178 29.17 2.43 -2.07
C ASP A 178 28.71 3.89 -1.91
N PRO A 179 28.39 4.35 -0.68
CA PRO A 179 27.89 5.71 -0.43
C PRO A 179 28.90 6.81 -0.81
N ASN A 180 30.18 6.48 -1.00
CA ASN A 180 31.22 7.43 -1.39
C ASN A 180 31.63 7.30 -2.87
N SER A 181 30.93 6.47 -3.65
CA SER A 181 31.17 6.31 -5.07
C SER A 181 30.85 7.59 -5.84
N ARG A 182 31.64 7.89 -6.87
CA ARG A 182 31.38 9.00 -7.81
C ARG A 182 30.09 8.85 -8.63
N PHE A 183 29.43 7.69 -8.56
CA PHE A 183 28.15 7.40 -9.21
C PHE A 183 26.94 7.63 -8.29
N VAL A 184 27.20 7.98 -7.02
CA VAL A 184 26.17 8.37 -6.05
C VAL A 184 26.19 9.89 -5.95
N ASN A 185 25.04 10.55 -6.06
CA ASN A 185 24.94 12.00 -5.89
C ASN A 185 24.44 12.36 -4.47
N PRO A 186 25.33 12.81 -3.55
CA PRO A 186 24.97 13.16 -2.18
C PRO A 186 24.43 14.59 -2.04
N THR A 187 24.24 15.32 -3.14
CA THR A 187 23.77 16.70 -3.12
C THR A 187 22.25 16.71 -3.14
N ASP A 188 21.65 17.42 -2.18
CA ASP A 188 20.21 17.57 -2.10
C ASP A 188 19.68 18.36 -3.31
N ARG A 189 18.48 18.02 -3.75
CA ARG A 189 17.78 18.73 -4.81
C ARG A 189 17.23 20.06 -4.28
N ALA A 190 17.15 21.08 -5.15
CA ALA A 190 16.39 22.28 -4.84
C ALA A 190 14.89 21.91 -4.70
N PRO A 191 14.17 22.44 -3.69
CA PRO A 191 12.74 22.20 -3.54
C PRO A 191 11.96 22.51 -4.81
N ALA A 192 11.04 21.62 -5.20
CA ALA A 192 10.20 21.80 -6.38
C ALA A 192 9.09 22.86 -6.17
N GLY A 193 8.77 23.17 -4.91
CA GLY A 193 7.70 24.07 -4.52
C GLY A 193 7.87 24.59 -3.09
N GLU A 194 6.96 25.46 -2.67
CA GLU A 194 6.89 25.93 -1.29
C GLU A 194 6.30 24.82 -0.39
N VAL A 195 7.03 24.47 0.67
CA VAL A 195 6.58 23.50 1.67
C VAL A 195 6.00 24.23 2.87
N TRP A 196 4.82 23.80 3.31
CA TRP A 196 4.11 24.34 4.46
C TRP A 196 3.60 23.21 5.36
N SER A 197 3.21 23.53 6.59
CA SER A 197 2.73 22.54 7.56
C SER A 197 1.23 22.73 7.78
N LEU A 198 0.48 21.63 7.69
CA LEU A 198 -0.90 21.56 8.15
C LEU A 198 -0.91 21.47 9.68
N PHE A 199 -0.11 20.56 10.23
CA PHE A 199 0.26 20.54 11.64
C PHE A 199 1.56 19.78 11.88
N ARG A 200 2.19 20.03 13.04
CA ARG A 200 3.43 19.38 13.45
C ARG A 200 3.39 19.02 14.92
N SER A 201 3.54 17.73 15.21
CA SER A 201 3.50 17.18 16.57
C SER A 201 4.87 16.87 17.16
N GLY A 202 5.94 16.87 16.35
CA GLY A 202 7.30 16.62 16.85
C GLY A 202 8.41 16.67 15.80
N PRO A 203 9.60 16.14 16.15
CA PRO A 203 10.66 15.84 15.19
C PRO A 203 10.21 14.74 14.20
N PRO A 204 10.58 14.81 12.91
CA PRO A 204 10.26 13.78 11.92
C PRO A 204 10.62 12.35 12.37
N GLN A 205 11.79 12.19 12.97
CA GLN A 205 12.31 10.87 13.36
C GLN A 205 11.53 10.18 14.51
N GLU A 206 10.54 10.87 15.08
CA GLU A 206 9.66 10.40 16.16
C GLU A 206 8.17 10.43 15.76
N LYS A 207 7.87 10.72 14.50
CA LYS A 207 6.52 10.90 13.98
C LYS A 207 6.39 10.20 12.64
N VAL A 208 5.14 9.97 12.23
CA VAL A 208 4.81 9.68 10.84
C VAL A 208 4.75 11.00 10.10
N ASP A 209 5.61 11.21 9.10
CA ASP A 209 5.51 12.37 8.20
C ASP A 209 4.69 12.03 6.96
N LEU A 210 3.50 12.60 6.88
CA LEU A 210 2.60 12.55 5.72
C LEU A 210 2.76 13.83 4.89
N LEU A 211 3.05 13.68 3.61
CA LEU A 211 3.14 14.80 2.66
C LEU A 211 1.96 14.78 1.69
N ILE A 212 1.23 15.89 1.65
CA ILE A 212 0.14 16.14 0.70
C ILE A 212 0.69 16.93 -0.50
N LEU A 213 0.54 16.39 -1.70
CA LEU A 213 0.98 17.02 -2.96
C LEU A 213 -0.24 17.43 -3.78
N GLY A 214 -0.26 18.69 -4.24
CA GLY A 214 -1.29 19.16 -5.17
C GLY A 214 -0.95 18.78 -6.61
N GLU A 215 -1.95 18.32 -7.36
CA GLU A 215 -1.82 17.97 -8.77
C GLU A 215 -3.02 18.49 -9.57
N GLY A 216 -2.74 19.20 -10.67
CA GLY A 216 -3.78 19.82 -11.50
C GLY A 216 -4.33 21.15 -10.93
N TYR A 217 -3.70 21.72 -9.90
CA TYR A 217 -4.01 23.05 -9.39
C TYR A 217 -3.07 24.08 -10.03
N THR A 218 -3.61 25.12 -10.66
CA THR A 218 -2.83 26.25 -11.19
C THR A 218 -2.33 27.17 -10.07
N GLU A 219 -1.47 28.12 -10.40
CA GLU A 219 -1.00 29.17 -9.46
C GLU A 219 -2.18 29.90 -8.78
N ASP A 220 -3.22 30.22 -9.54
CA ASP A 220 -4.42 30.92 -9.03
C ASP A 220 -5.34 30.01 -8.18
N GLU A 221 -5.09 28.70 -8.18
CA GLU A 221 -5.84 27.69 -7.43
C GLU A 221 -5.07 27.16 -6.21
N LEU A 222 -3.90 27.71 -5.86
CA LEU A 222 -3.12 27.25 -4.70
C LEU A 222 -3.88 27.43 -3.37
N ASP A 223 -4.67 28.50 -3.23
CA ASP A 223 -5.53 28.67 -2.05
C ASP A 223 -6.62 27.59 -1.99
N LYS A 224 -7.14 27.14 -3.14
CA LYS A 224 -8.07 26.01 -3.23
C LYS A 224 -7.37 24.72 -2.80
N PHE A 225 -6.17 24.44 -3.32
CA PHE A 225 -5.38 23.26 -2.92
C PHE A 225 -5.16 23.22 -1.40
N ARG A 226 -4.72 24.33 -0.80
CA ARG A 226 -4.49 24.41 0.65
C ARG A 226 -5.77 24.14 1.45
N ALA A 227 -6.92 24.62 0.97
CA ALA A 227 -8.22 24.35 1.58
C ALA A 227 -8.64 22.87 1.44
N ASP A 228 -8.46 22.28 0.26
CA ASP A 228 -8.73 20.85 0.01
C ASP A 228 -7.84 19.96 0.88
N ALA A 229 -6.54 20.24 0.93
CA ALA A 229 -5.58 19.54 1.77
C ALA A 229 -5.96 19.61 3.26
N THR A 230 -6.40 20.78 3.74
CA THR A 230 -6.86 20.94 5.12
C THR A 230 -8.10 20.10 5.39
N ARG A 231 -9.14 20.22 4.55
CA ARG A 231 -10.41 19.49 4.69
C ARG A 231 -10.22 17.98 4.73
N LEU A 232 -9.47 17.42 3.77
CA LEU A 232 -9.28 15.98 3.65
C LEU A 232 -8.36 15.43 4.74
N THR A 233 -7.35 16.20 5.15
CA THR A 233 -6.52 15.85 6.31
C THR A 233 -7.36 15.86 7.59
N ASP A 234 -8.20 16.87 7.81
CA ASP A 234 -9.05 16.92 8.99
C ASP A 234 -10.00 15.71 9.03
N ALA A 235 -10.62 15.34 7.91
CA ALA A 235 -11.46 14.14 7.81
C ALA A 235 -10.70 12.85 8.18
N LEU A 236 -9.46 12.67 7.70
CA LEU A 236 -8.62 11.53 8.09
C LEU A 236 -8.42 11.46 9.61
N PHE A 237 -8.17 12.60 10.24
CA PHE A 237 -7.95 12.67 11.69
C PHE A 237 -9.23 12.75 12.52
N GLU A 238 -10.40 12.56 11.91
CA GLU A 238 -11.67 12.25 12.60
C GLU A 238 -11.92 10.73 12.69
N GLU A 239 -11.20 9.92 11.90
CA GLU A 239 -11.33 8.46 11.88
C GLU A 239 -10.37 7.76 12.85
N GLU A 240 -10.83 6.72 13.53
CA GLU A 240 -9.94 5.88 14.34
C GLU A 240 -9.15 4.90 13.46
N PRO A 241 -7.86 4.64 13.75
CA PRO A 241 -7.11 5.09 14.92
C PRO A 241 -6.41 6.45 14.74
N PHE A 242 -6.53 7.11 13.58
CA PHE A 242 -5.82 8.37 13.32
C PHE A 242 -6.22 9.47 14.30
N LEU A 243 -7.50 9.56 14.67
CA LEU A 243 -8.03 10.49 15.67
C LEU A 243 -7.28 10.38 17.00
N SER A 244 -7.27 9.20 17.63
CA SER A 244 -6.59 9.00 18.92
C SER A 244 -5.06 9.07 18.80
N ARG A 245 -4.51 8.88 17.61
CA ARG A 245 -3.08 8.87 17.31
C ARG A 245 -2.58 10.14 16.60
N LYS A 246 -3.37 11.22 16.49
CA LYS A 246 -3.00 12.44 15.74
C LYS A 246 -1.64 13.03 16.15
N ASN A 247 -1.30 12.94 17.43
CA ASN A 247 -0.02 13.43 17.97
C ASN A 247 1.20 12.60 17.56
N ASP A 248 1.00 11.46 16.87
CA ASP A 248 2.06 10.65 16.28
C ASP A 248 2.39 11.08 14.84
N PHE A 249 1.72 12.10 14.31
CA PHE A 249 1.90 12.57 12.93
C PHE A 249 2.45 14.00 12.85
N ASN A 250 3.20 14.25 11.79
CA ASN A 250 3.34 15.57 11.17
C ASN A 250 2.69 15.51 9.79
N VAL A 251 2.02 16.59 9.38
CA VAL A 251 1.42 16.68 8.05
C VAL A 251 1.92 17.95 7.35
N TRP A 252 2.42 17.74 6.15
CA TRP A 252 3.04 18.75 5.31
C TRP A 252 2.26 18.90 4.00
N GLY A 253 2.24 20.09 3.44
CA GLY A 253 1.76 20.35 2.08
C GLY A 253 2.89 20.91 1.23
N ILE A 254 2.83 20.64 -0.07
CA ILE A 254 3.72 21.27 -1.06
C ILE A 254 2.92 21.86 -2.21
N ASP A 255 3.19 23.12 -2.51
CA ASP A 255 2.57 23.82 -3.64
C ASP A 255 3.30 23.45 -4.93
N LEU A 256 2.60 22.78 -5.84
CA LEU A 256 3.11 22.34 -7.14
C LEU A 256 2.18 22.84 -8.25
N PRO A 257 2.31 24.11 -8.66
CA PRO A 257 1.38 24.70 -9.63
C PRO A 257 1.51 24.03 -11.01
N SER A 258 0.38 23.54 -11.52
CA SER A 258 0.18 23.10 -12.90
C SER A 258 0.02 24.28 -13.84
N ALA A 259 0.37 24.09 -15.12
CA ALA A 259 0.13 25.09 -16.15
C ALA A 259 -1.36 25.26 -16.50
N GLU A 260 -2.15 24.21 -16.31
CA GLU A 260 -3.60 24.17 -16.59
C GLU A 260 -4.31 23.41 -15.46
N SER A 261 -5.58 23.75 -15.24
CA SER A 261 -6.43 23.12 -14.21
C SER A 261 -6.89 21.72 -14.65
N GLY A 262 -6.84 20.76 -13.71
CA GLY A 262 -7.18 19.35 -13.90
C GLY A 262 -6.01 18.49 -14.39
N VAL A 263 -6.28 17.20 -14.65
CA VAL A 263 -5.25 16.20 -15.05
C VAL A 263 -5.59 15.47 -16.35
N SER A 264 -4.73 14.55 -16.80
CA SER A 264 -5.01 13.75 -18.00
C SER A 264 -6.17 12.77 -17.76
N ARG A 265 -7.14 12.76 -18.69
CA ARG A 265 -8.32 11.86 -18.72
C ARG A 265 -8.43 11.23 -20.11
N PRO A 266 -7.62 10.19 -20.42
CA PRO A 266 -7.50 9.61 -21.76
C PRO A 266 -8.83 9.14 -22.37
N ARG A 267 -9.70 8.46 -21.61
CA ARG A 267 -11.02 8.00 -22.11
C ARG A 267 -11.95 9.16 -22.48
N ALA A 268 -11.78 10.33 -21.85
CA ALA A 268 -12.52 11.54 -22.18
C ALA A 268 -11.86 12.37 -23.30
N GLY A 269 -10.72 11.93 -23.83
CA GLY A 269 -9.94 12.65 -24.85
C GLY A 269 -9.30 13.94 -24.34
N GLN A 270 -9.18 14.10 -23.02
CA GLN A 270 -8.57 15.27 -22.38
C GLN A 270 -7.16 14.91 -21.94
N PHE A 271 -6.15 15.61 -22.46
CA PHE A 271 -4.75 15.31 -22.18
C PHE A 271 -4.07 16.54 -21.63
N ARG A 272 -3.40 16.39 -20.49
CA ARG A 272 -2.71 17.48 -19.79
C ARG A 272 -1.30 17.05 -19.42
N ARG A 273 -0.41 18.03 -19.30
CA ARG A 273 0.95 17.84 -18.77
C ARG A 273 1.03 18.59 -17.46
N THR A 274 1.06 17.83 -16.38
CA THR A 274 1.04 18.32 -14.99
C THR A 274 2.33 17.90 -14.28
N PRO A 275 2.71 18.55 -13.16
CA PRO A 275 3.98 18.32 -12.49
C PRO A 275 4.25 16.86 -12.12
N LEU A 276 3.23 16.14 -11.65
CA LEU A 276 3.36 14.75 -11.25
C LEU A 276 2.86 13.78 -12.33
N SER A 277 2.24 14.27 -13.41
CA SER A 277 1.65 13.45 -14.48
C SER A 277 0.67 12.40 -13.95
N ALA A 278 -0.15 12.75 -12.95
CA ALA A 278 -1.24 11.88 -12.56
C ALA A 278 -2.27 11.80 -13.68
N GLU A 279 -2.88 10.63 -13.86
CA GLU A 279 -3.89 10.41 -14.88
C GLU A 279 -4.92 9.37 -14.47
N TYR A 280 -6.15 9.55 -14.97
CA TYR A 280 -7.16 8.50 -14.93
C TYR A 280 -6.83 7.39 -15.93
N ASN A 281 -7.51 6.27 -15.81
CA ASN A 281 -7.46 5.17 -16.78
C ASN A 281 -6.18 4.35 -16.68
N ILE A 282 -5.59 4.28 -15.48
CA ILE A 282 -4.55 3.31 -15.14
C ILE A 282 -5.07 1.89 -15.43
N PHE A 283 -4.29 1.11 -16.18
CA PHE A 283 -4.66 -0.21 -16.71
C PHE A 283 -6.02 -0.26 -17.44
N ASP A 284 -6.41 0.85 -18.07
CA ASP A 284 -7.70 1.03 -18.76
C ASP A 284 -8.93 1.01 -17.82
N SER A 285 -8.75 1.07 -16.49
CA SER A 285 -9.83 1.18 -15.52
C SER A 285 -10.35 2.62 -15.40
N GLU A 286 -11.64 2.84 -15.65
CA GLU A 286 -12.25 4.18 -15.78
C GLU A 286 -11.88 5.17 -14.66
N ARG A 287 -11.85 4.70 -13.41
CA ARG A 287 -11.71 5.54 -12.21
C ARG A 287 -10.37 5.36 -11.49
N TYR A 288 -9.51 4.48 -12.00
CA TYR A 288 -8.22 4.27 -11.38
C TYR A 288 -7.28 5.41 -11.76
N LEU A 289 -6.80 6.12 -10.74
CA LEU A 289 -6.07 7.37 -10.83
C LEU A 289 -4.75 7.22 -10.06
N LEU A 290 -3.63 7.35 -10.75
CA LEU A 290 -2.27 7.30 -10.18
C LEU A 290 -1.34 8.14 -11.07
N THR A 291 -0.07 8.26 -10.66
CA THR A 291 1.02 8.62 -11.57
C THR A 291 1.95 7.44 -11.87
N TYR A 292 2.33 7.28 -13.15
CA TYR A 292 3.43 6.41 -13.55
C TYR A 292 4.81 7.09 -13.42
N ASP A 293 4.88 8.42 -13.27
CA ASP A 293 6.12 9.18 -13.19
C ASP A 293 6.64 9.25 -11.75
N ASN A 294 7.07 8.09 -11.24
CA ASN A 294 7.67 8.00 -9.91
C ASN A 294 8.88 8.93 -9.74
N ARG A 295 9.65 9.21 -10.80
CA ARG A 295 10.79 10.12 -10.70
C ARG A 295 10.32 11.54 -10.36
N ALA A 296 9.35 12.07 -11.10
CA ALA A 296 8.78 13.38 -10.83
C ALA A 296 8.19 13.45 -9.41
N LEU A 297 7.44 12.41 -9.02
CA LEU A 297 6.88 12.28 -7.68
C LEU A 297 7.93 12.35 -6.58
N ARG A 298 8.99 11.54 -6.66
CA ARG A 298 10.05 11.51 -5.64
C ARG A 298 10.90 12.76 -5.66
N ASP A 299 11.18 13.32 -6.83
CA ASP A 299 11.91 14.59 -6.95
C ASP A 299 11.12 15.74 -6.31
N ALA A 300 9.81 15.81 -6.48
CA ALA A 300 8.97 16.80 -5.82
C ALA A 300 8.89 16.56 -4.31
N ALA A 301 8.63 15.32 -3.88
CA ALA A 301 8.50 14.97 -2.47
C ALA A 301 9.78 15.21 -1.65
N SER A 302 10.96 15.14 -2.28
CA SER A 302 12.27 15.40 -1.64
C SER A 302 12.42 16.78 -0.99
N ALA A 303 11.49 17.72 -1.28
CA ALA A 303 11.45 19.05 -0.68
C ALA A 303 11.05 19.04 0.81
N ALA A 304 10.38 18.00 1.28
CA ALA A 304 9.83 17.91 2.64
C ALA A 304 10.30 16.63 3.37
N PRO A 305 10.25 16.58 4.71
CA PRO A 305 10.25 15.31 5.43
C PRO A 305 9.01 14.52 5.03
N TYR A 306 9.19 13.26 4.62
CA TYR A 306 8.08 12.38 4.31
C TYR A 306 8.47 10.90 4.41
N GLU A 307 7.48 10.09 4.78
CA GLU A 307 7.50 8.63 4.68
C GLU A 307 6.32 8.14 3.86
N PHE A 308 5.19 8.84 3.96
CA PHE A 308 3.95 8.60 3.22
C PHE A 308 3.57 9.83 2.41
N ILE A 309 2.88 9.61 1.29
CA ILE A 309 2.46 10.66 0.37
C ILE A 309 1.00 10.46 -0.03
N GLU A 310 0.31 11.58 -0.23
CA GLU A 310 -1.04 11.62 -0.75
C GLU A 310 -1.13 12.70 -1.83
N ILE A 311 -1.66 12.36 -3.00
CA ILE A 311 -1.75 13.28 -4.14
C ILE A 311 -3.20 13.72 -4.30
N LEU A 312 -3.47 15.00 -4.06
CA LEU A 312 -4.79 15.58 -4.28
C LEU A 312 -4.90 16.05 -5.72
N VAL A 313 -5.90 15.52 -6.41
CA VAL A 313 -6.13 15.78 -7.83
C VAL A 313 -7.31 16.73 -7.99
N ASN A 314 -7.07 17.87 -8.65
CA ASN A 314 -8.07 18.91 -8.90
C ASN A 314 -9.11 18.47 -9.97
N GLU A 315 -9.96 17.51 -9.64
CA GLU A 315 -11.01 16.98 -10.53
C GLU A 315 -12.30 16.64 -9.77
N GLU A 316 -13.43 16.81 -10.46
CA GLU A 316 -14.77 16.45 -9.97
C GLU A 316 -15.09 14.96 -10.20
N GLN A 317 -14.49 14.34 -11.24
CA GLN A 317 -14.76 12.94 -11.56
C GLN A 317 -14.25 12.05 -10.42
N TYR A 318 -15.12 11.20 -9.88
CA TYR A 318 -14.71 10.18 -8.90
C TYR A 318 -13.53 9.36 -9.44
N GLY A 319 -12.44 9.35 -8.68
CA GLY A 319 -11.27 8.53 -8.93
C GLY A 319 -10.25 8.63 -7.80
N GLY A 320 -9.44 7.58 -7.69
CA GLY A 320 -8.40 7.45 -6.68
C GLY A 320 -7.59 6.18 -6.94
N GLY A 321 -6.63 5.95 -6.06
CA GLY A 321 -5.86 4.72 -6.04
C GLY A 321 -4.77 4.77 -4.98
N GLY A 322 -4.58 3.69 -4.23
CA GLY A 322 -3.56 3.58 -3.20
C GLY A 322 -2.73 2.30 -3.34
N ILE A 323 -1.41 2.44 -3.25
CA ILE A 323 -0.45 1.33 -3.31
C ILE A 323 0.47 1.41 -2.09
N PHE A 324 0.53 0.29 -1.35
CA PHE A 324 1.24 0.18 -0.08
C PHE A 324 2.71 0.66 -0.17
N ASN A 325 3.08 1.62 0.68
CA ASN A 325 4.41 2.24 0.75
C ASN A 325 4.91 2.85 -0.58
N PHE A 326 3.99 3.16 -1.50
CA PHE A 326 4.30 3.78 -2.78
C PHE A 326 3.66 5.16 -2.95
N GLN A 327 2.38 5.23 -3.30
CA GLN A 327 1.59 6.46 -3.48
C GLN A 327 0.12 6.22 -3.14
N ALA A 328 -0.63 7.27 -2.81
CA ALA A 328 -2.09 7.30 -2.92
C ALA A 328 -2.58 8.60 -3.58
N THR A 329 -3.74 8.54 -4.24
CA THR A 329 -4.37 9.70 -4.88
C THR A 329 -5.87 9.76 -4.57
N ALA A 330 -6.40 10.98 -4.52
CA ALA A 330 -7.82 11.24 -4.40
C ALA A 330 -8.25 12.46 -5.23
N ALA A 331 -9.34 12.31 -5.99
CA ALA A 331 -10.01 13.44 -6.63
C ALA A 331 -10.65 14.34 -5.56
N ALA A 332 -10.25 15.61 -5.52
CA ALA A 332 -10.57 16.51 -4.41
C ALA A 332 -11.99 17.09 -4.45
N ASP A 333 -12.60 17.20 -5.63
CA ASP A 333 -13.92 17.85 -5.82
C ASP A 333 -15.06 16.84 -6.02
N THR A 334 -14.80 15.53 -5.93
CA THR A 334 -15.88 14.52 -5.98
C THR A 334 -16.73 14.56 -4.71
N GLY A 335 -18.03 14.25 -4.81
CA GLY A 335 -18.93 14.21 -3.65
C GLY A 335 -18.57 13.18 -2.57
N PHE A 336 -17.58 12.32 -2.83
CA PHE A 336 -17.04 11.30 -1.93
C PHE A 336 -15.54 11.49 -1.64
N ALA A 337 -15.01 12.71 -1.77
CA ALA A 337 -13.58 12.99 -1.65
C ALA A 337 -12.98 12.51 -0.32
N GLU A 338 -13.66 12.75 0.80
CA GLU A 338 -13.24 12.30 2.13
C GLU A 338 -13.14 10.77 2.20
N TYR A 339 -14.14 10.07 1.67
CA TYR A 339 -14.12 8.61 1.60
C TYR A 339 -12.94 8.11 0.77
N VAL A 340 -12.75 8.64 -0.44
CA VAL A 340 -11.67 8.21 -1.35
C VAL A 340 -10.33 8.45 -0.69
N PHE A 341 -10.07 9.66 -0.19
CA PHE A 341 -8.83 10.01 0.50
C PHE A 341 -8.49 9.01 1.62
N ILE A 342 -9.45 8.71 2.51
CA ILE A 342 -9.19 7.85 3.67
C ILE A 342 -9.04 6.38 3.24
N HIS A 343 -9.86 5.92 2.30
CA HIS A 343 -9.80 4.56 1.75
C HIS A 343 -8.47 4.28 1.06
N GLU A 344 -8.06 5.16 0.14
CA GLU A 344 -6.80 5.02 -0.60
C GLU A 344 -5.58 5.15 0.32
N PHE A 345 -5.66 6.03 1.33
CA PHE A 345 -4.65 6.10 2.38
C PHE A 345 -4.58 4.79 3.19
N GLY A 346 -5.69 4.07 3.40
CA GLY A 346 -5.71 2.74 4.01
C GLY A 346 -4.83 1.73 3.26
N HIS A 347 -4.93 1.69 1.93
CA HIS A 347 -4.05 0.88 1.08
C HIS A 347 -2.59 1.34 1.17
N HIS A 348 -2.34 2.63 0.94
CA HIS A 348 -0.99 3.19 0.90
C HIS A 348 -0.25 3.07 2.23
N PHE A 349 -0.94 3.36 3.33
CA PHE A 349 -0.36 3.43 4.67
C PHE A 349 -0.23 2.05 5.31
N ALA A 350 -1.29 1.24 5.29
CA ALA A 350 -1.37 0.02 6.09
C ALA A 350 -1.42 -1.28 5.27
N GLY A 351 -1.39 -1.19 3.94
CA GLY A 351 -1.45 -2.37 3.07
C GLY A 351 -2.73 -3.15 3.25
N LEU A 352 -3.84 -2.45 3.54
CA LEU A 352 -5.16 -3.03 3.61
C LEU A 352 -5.58 -3.48 2.21
N ALA A 353 -6.22 -4.63 2.09
CA ALA A 353 -6.90 -5.03 0.86
C ALA A 353 -8.26 -4.35 0.77
N ASP A 354 -8.78 -4.29 -0.45
CA ASP A 354 -10.20 -4.03 -0.65
C ASP A 354 -11.04 -5.16 -0.05
N GLU A 355 -12.06 -4.80 0.70
CA GLU A 355 -13.03 -5.75 1.26
C GLU A 355 -14.24 -5.91 0.35
N TYR A 356 -14.40 -5.07 -0.68
CA TYR A 356 -15.49 -5.21 -1.66
C TYR A 356 -15.21 -6.27 -2.71
N TYR A 357 -16.29 -6.91 -3.16
CA TYR A 357 -16.22 -8.00 -4.13
C TYR A 357 -17.19 -7.85 -5.31
N THR A 358 -18.04 -6.84 -5.28
CA THR A 358 -19.06 -6.64 -6.32
C THR A 358 -18.62 -5.69 -7.44
N SER A 359 -17.55 -4.91 -7.25
CA SER A 359 -17.08 -3.92 -8.21
C SER A 359 -16.39 -4.53 -9.43
N ASP A 360 -16.47 -3.84 -10.58
CA ASP A 360 -15.63 -4.12 -11.75
C ASP A 360 -14.16 -3.78 -11.42
N VAL A 361 -13.23 -4.67 -11.77
CA VAL A 361 -11.77 -4.50 -11.57
C VAL A 361 -10.97 -4.78 -12.84
N ALA A 362 -9.72 -4.30 -12.89
CA ALA A 362 -8.81 -4.50 -14.03
C ALA A 362 -8.07 -5.85 -14.00
N TYR A 363 -8.11 -6.57 -12.88
CA TYR A 363 -7.37 -7.82 -12.64
C TYR A 363 -8.26 -9.05 -12.80
N GLU A 364 -7.65 -10.23 -12.95
CA GLU A 364 -8.37 -11.50 -13.06
C GLU A 364 -9.00 -11.92 -11.72
N THR A 365 -10.27 -12.32 -11.74
CA THR A 365 -11.04 -12.83 -10.58
C THR A 365 -11.71 -14.17 -10.91
N GLY A 366 -12.25 -14.86 -9.90
CA GLY A 366 -13.01 -16.10 -10.06
C GLY A 366 -12.15 -17.37 -10.02
N ALA A 367 -11.01 -17.33 -9.34
CA ALA A 367 -10.18 -18.51 -9.15
C ALA A 367 -10.87 -19.58 -8.28
N ALA A 368 -10.64 -20.86 -8.56
CA ALA A 368 -11.22 -21.96 -7.77
C ALA A 368 -10.52 -22.17 -6.41
N TYR A 369 -9.32 -21.61 -6.26
CA TYR A 369 -8.50 -21.66 -5.06
C TYR A 369 -7.81 -20.31 -4.91
N HIS A 370 -7.82 -19.78 -3.70
CA HIS A 370 -7.12 -18.55 -3.34
C HIS A 370 -6.03 -18.89 -2.32
N PRO A 371 -4.75 -18.56 -2.55
CA PRO A 371 -3.75 -18.63 -1.50
C PRO A 371 -4.09 -17.61 -0.40
N GLU A 372 -3.56 -17.83 0.81
CA GLU A 372 -3.75 -16.87 1.90
C GLU A 372 -3.18 -15.50 1.49
N PRO A 373 -3.97 -14.41 1.51
CA PRO A 373 -3.46 -13.08 1.17
C PRO A 373 -2.38 -12.63 2.16
N TRP A 374 -1.51 -11.67 1.80
CA TRP A 374 -0.57 -11.10 2.77
C TRP A 374 -1.20 -9.92 3.53
N GLU A 375 -2.25 -9.33 2.96
CA GLU A 375 -3.01 -8.22 3.50
C GLU A 375 -3.67 -8.62 4.83
N PRO A 376 -3.68 -7.72 5.84
CA PRO A 376 -4.05 -8.10 7.19
C PRO A 376 -5.57 -8.23 7.40
N ASN A 377 -6.41 -7.64 6.53
CA ASN A 377 -7.86 -7.54 6.70
C ASN A 377 -8.68 -8.52 5.83
N VAL A 378 -8.02 -9.37 5.04
CA VAL A 378 -8.65 -10.42 4.23
C VAL A 378 -7.97 -11.76 4.47
N THR A 379 -8.73 -12.86 4.44
CA THR A 379 -8.20 -14.22 4.58
C THR A 379 -8.83 -15.19 3.59
N ALA A 380 -8.13 -16.25 3.22
CA ALA A 380 -8.70 -17.39 2.48
C ALA A 380 -9.36 -18.42 3.42
N LEU A 381 -9.19 -18.27 4.74
CA LEU A 381 -9.81 -19.09 5.79
C LEU A 381 -9.66 -20.60 5.56
N HIS A 382 -8.46 -21.05 5.22
CA HIS A 382 -8.19 -22.48 5.02
C HIS A 382 -8.37 -23.30 6.32
N ASP A 383 -8.07 -22.69 7.47
CA ASP A 383 -8.27 -23.24 8.81
C ASP A 383 -8.90 -22.16 9.71
N PRO A 384 -10.16 -22.33 10.17
CA PRO A 384 -10.80 -21.40 11.09
C PRO A 384 -10.06 -21.23 12.43
N ASP A 385 -9.26 -22.22 12.85
CA ASP A 385 -8.47 -22.13 14.08
C ASP A 385 -7.22 -21.24 13.91
N ASP A 386 -6.80 -20.97 12.66
CA ASP A 386 -5.64 -20.13 12.29
C ASP A 386 -6.08 -18.81 11.61
N LEU A 387 -7.26 -18.30 11.96
CA LEU A 387 -7.73 -17.02 11.48
C LEU A 387 -6.78 -15.88 11.90
N LYS A 388 -6.35 -15.05 10.94
CA LYS A 388 -5.44 -13.89 11.12
C LYS A 388 -5.79 -12.96 12.29
N TRP A 389 -7.07 -12.86 12.63
CA TRP A 389 -7.59 -12.01 13.71
C TRP A 389 -8.45 -12.80 14.69
N GLY A 390 -8.21 -14.10 14.82
CA GLY A 390 -8.95 -14.97 15.75
C GLY A 390 -8.92 -14.47 17.20
N ASP A 391 -7.86 -13.76 17.60
CA ASP A 391 -7.75 -13.13 18.92
C ASP A 391 -8.76 -11.98 19.17
N LEU A 392 -9.37 -11.44 18.11
CA LEU A 392 -10.40 -10.40 18.18
C LEU A 392 -11.83 -10.95 18.05
N VAL A 393 -11.98 -12.25 17.76
CA VAL A 393 -13.29 -12.89 17.55
C VAL A 393 -13.87 -13.33 18.90
N ASP A 394 -15.12 -12.93 19.18
CA ASP A 394 -15.83 -13.41 20.37
C ASP A 394 -16.07 -14.93 20.27
N ALA A 395 -15.94 -15.64 21.39
CA ALA A 395 -16.00 -17.11 21.42
C ALA A 395 -17.31 -17.73 20.87
N ASP A 396 -18.40 -16.96 20.82
CA ASP A 396 -19.70 -17.38 20.29
C ASP A 396 -19.96 -16.95 18.84
N THR A 397 -19.01 -16.26 18.19
CA THR A 397 -19.12 -15.86 16.79
C THR A 397 -18.80 -17.06 15.88
N PRO A 398 -19.74 -17.49 15.01
CA PRO A 398 -19.49 -18.59 14.08
C PRO A 398 -18.45 -18.21 13.03
N LEU A 399 -17.62 -19.18 12.62
CA LEU A 399 -16.64 -19.05 11.54
C LEU A 399 -16.87 -20.17 10.49
N PRO A 400 -17.11 -19.84 9.20
CA PRO A 400 -17.35 -18.48 8.69
C PRO A 400 -18.62 -17.86 9.28
N THR A 401 -18.66 -16.53 9.34
CA THR A 401 -19.74 -15.77 9.98
C THR A 401 -20.89 -15.55 9.00
N PRO A 402 -22.10 -16.08 9.28
CA PRO A 402 -23.25 -15.92 8.39
C PRO A 402 -23.69 -14.46 8.26
N TRP A 403 -24.01 -14.04 7.04
CA TRP A 403 -24.62 -12.75 6.74
C TRP A 403 -25.54 -12.86 5.53
N ASP A 404 -26.46 -11.90 5.35
CA ASP A 404 -27.41 -11.91 4.24
C ASP A 404 -26.77 -11.37 2.96
N LYS A 405 -25.87 -12.19 2.40
CA LYS A 405 -25.10 -11.89 1.19
C LYS A 405 -26.00 -11.69 -0.04
N GLU A 406 -27.06 -12.48 -0.15
CA GLU A 406 -28.02 -12.38 -1.27
C GLU A 406 -28.75 -11.03 -1.28
N ALA A 407 -29.20 -10.55 -0.12
CA ALA A 407 -29.83 -9.23 -0.02
C ALA A 407 -28.88 -8.10 -0.43
N PHE A 408 -27.60 -8.17 -0.03
CA PHE A 408 -26.59 -7.18 -0.41
C PHE A 408 -26.31 -7.20 -1.92
N GLU A 409 -26.08 -8.39 -2.50
CA GLU A 409 -25.79 -8.56 -3.93
C GLU A 409 -26.93 -8.10 -4.83
N ALA A 410 -28.18 -8.33 -4.42
CA ALA A 410 -29.36 -7.86 -5.15
C ALA A 410 -29.37 -6.32 -5.26
N GLY A 411 -29.05 -5.62 -4.15
CA GLY A 411 -28.93 -4.17 -4.10
C GLY A 411 -27.78 -3.62 -4.95
N SER A 412 -26.59 -4.21 -4.81
CA SER A 412 -25.39 -3.83 -5.56
C SER A 412 -25.62 -3.97 -7.08
N THR A 413 -26.19 -5.10 -7.51
CA THR A 413 -26.47 -5.35 -8.94
C THR A 413 -27.48 -4.35 -9.51
N ALA A 414 -28.49 -3.96 -8.73
CA ALA A 414 -29.44 -2.92 -9.12
C ALA A 414 -28.74 -1.55 -9.30
N ALA A 415 -27.90 -1.15 -8.35
CA ALA A 415 -27.15 0.11 -8.43
C ALA A 415 -26.19 0.14 -9.63
N GLN A 416 -25.51 -0.96 -9.94
CA GLN A 416 -24.62 -1.06 -11.11
C GLN A 416 -25.35 -0.89 -12.44
N ARG A 417 -26.55 -1.46 -12.58
CA ARG A 417 -27.37 -1.27 -13.80
C ARG A 417 -27.78 0.18 -13.97
N GLU A 418 -28.19 0.84 -12.89
CA GLU A 418 -28.54 2.27 -12.90
C GLU A 418 -27.33 3.14 -13.24
N ARG A 419 -26.18 2.87 -12.61
CA ARG A 419 -24.90 3.54 -12.89
C ARG A 419 -24.54 3.47 -14.37
N ARG A 420 -24.65 2.29 -14.98
CA ARG A 420 -24.36 2.08 -16.40
C ARG A 420 -25.29 2.90 -17.28
N GLY A 421 -26.59 2.93 -16.96
CA GLY A 421 -27.58 3.73 -17.68
C GLY A 421 -27.28 5.24 -17.63
N LEU A 422 -26.91 5.77 -16.47
CA LEU A 422 -26.52 7.18 -16.31
C LEU A 422 -25.27 7.53 -17.14
N ARG A 423 -24.27 6.65 -17.14
CA ARG A 423 -23.04 6.84 -17.94
C ARG A 423 -23.32 6.80 -19.45
N GLU A 424 -24.11 5.83 -19.91
CA GLU A 424 -24.53 5.73 -21.32
C GLU A 424 -25.34 6.97 -21.78
N ALA A 425 -26.07 7.61 -20.86
CA ALA A 425 -26.81 8.84 -21.12
C ALA A 425 -25.96 10.11 -21.06
N GLY A 426 -24.68 10.02 -20.64
CA GLY A 426 -23.83 11.19 -20.42
C GLY A 426 -24.31 12.10 -19.28
N ALA A 427 -24.89 11.51 -18.24
CA ALA A 427 -25.37 12.25 -17.08
C ALA A 427 -24.24 13.04 -16.39
N PRO A 428 -24.53 14.22 -15.81
CA PRO A 428 -23.54 14.99 -15.06
C PRO A 428 -23.08 14.24 -13.80
N GLU A 429 -21.85 14.50 -13.32
CA GLU A 429 -21.32 13.83 -12.11
C GLU A 429 -22.22 14.04 -10.88
N THR A 430 -22.90 15.18 -10.76
CA THR A 430 -23.88 15.40 -9.67
C THR A 430 -25.04 14.38 -9.62
N GLU A 431 -25.40 13.76 -10.74
CA GLU A 431 -26.41 12.70 -10.78
C GLU A 431 -25.82 11.35 -10.36
N MET A 432 -24.56 11.11 -10.72
CA MET A 432 -23.79 9.96 -10.24
C MET A 432 -23.58 10.01 -8.72
N ASP A 433 -23.26 11.19 -8.18
CA ASP A 433 -23.09 11.40 -6.74
C ASP A 433 -24.39 11.12 -5.97
N ARG A 434 -25.54 11.50 -6.51
CA ARG A 434 -26.85 11.18 -5.91
C ARG A 434 -27.12 9.68 -5.90
N LEU A 435 -26.78 8.97 -6.98
CA LEU A 435 -26.91 7.51 -7.03
C LEU A 435 -26.02 6.86 -5.97
N PHE A 436 -24.76 7.28 -5.86
CA PHE A 436 -23.84 6.77 -4.84
C PHE A 436 -24.32 7.07 -3.42
N THR A 437 -24.88 8.26 -3.18
CA THR A 437 -25.46 8.62 -1.88
C THR A 437 -26.64 7.73 -1.52
N ALA A 438 -27.59 7.55 -2.45
CA ALA A 438 -28.74 6.67 -2.24
C ALA A 438 -28.33 5.20 -2.05
N GLN A 439 -27.27 4.75 -2.74
CA GLN A 439 -26.70 3.42 -2.53
C GLN A 439 -26.10 3.28 -1.14
N MET A 440 -25.25 4.22 -0.73
CA MET A 440 -24.61 4.27 0.59
C MET A 440 -25.64 4.23 1.72
N GLU A 441 -26.69 5.06 1.67
CA GLU A 441 -27.74 5.07 2.70
C GLU A 441 -28.46 3.71 2.83
N ARG A 442 -28.77 3.07 1.70
CA ARG A 442 -29.40 1.74 1.68
C ARG A 442 -28.47 0.66 2.23
N GLU A 443 -27.22 0.65 1.79
CA GLU A 443 -26.22 -0.34 2.22
C GLU A 443 -25.90 -0.19 3.71
N THR A 444 -25.74 1.05 4.19
CA THR A 444 -25.55 1.34 5.63
C THR A 444 -26.69 0.76 6.45
N ALA A 445 -27.94 1.04 6.07
CA ALA A 445 -29.11 0.57 6.80
C ALA A 445 -29.24 -0.97 6.76
N LEU A 446 -28.96 -1.57 5.60
CA LEU A 446 -29.02 -3.02 5.43
C LEU A 446 -27.96 -3.72 6.29
N LEU A 447 -26.68 -3.35 6.16
CA LEU A 447 -25.56 -3.99 6.84
C LEU A 447 -25.66 -3.82 8.36
N ALA A 448 -26.08 -2.65 8.84
CA ALA A 448 -26.31 -2.40 10.28
C ALA A 448 -27.45 -3.26 10.86
N SER A 449 -28.38 -3.72 10.04
CA SER A 449 -29.50 -4.58 10.47
C SER A 449 -29.17 -6.08 10.47
N MET A 450 -28.03 -6.47 9.89
CA MET A 450 -27.70 -7.87 9.71
C MET A 450 -27.36 -8.59 11.03
N PRO A 451 -27.60 -9.91 11.10
CA PRO A 451 -27.02 -10.73 12.15
C PRO A 451 -25.50 -10.54 12.21
N HIS A 452 -24.95 -10.43 13.42
CA HIS A 452 -23.52 -10.21 13.66
C HIS A 452 -22.98 -8.83 13.21
N ALA A 453 -23.84 -7.85 12.90
CA ALA A 453 -23.40 -6.46 12.79
C ALA A 453 -22.68 -6.02 14.09
N GLY A 454 -21.51 -5.40 13.94
CA GLY A 454 -20.65 -5.00 15.07
C GLY A 454 -19.87 -6.15 15.73
N LYS A 455 -19.82 -7.35 15.13
CA LYS A 455 -18.94 -8.45 15.55
C LYS A 455 -17.74 -8.58 14.63
N VAL A 456 -16.59 -8.97 15.19
CA VAL A 456 -15.45 -9.45 14.40
C VAL A 456 -15.70 -10.92 14.10
N GLY A 457 -15.59 -11.29 12.83
CA GLY A 457 -15.82 -12.64 12.34
C GLY A 457 -15.06 -12.88 11.03
N ALA A 458 -15.57 -13.79 10.20
CA ALA A 458 -15.07 -14.00 8.85
C ALA A 458 -16.25 -14.01 7.87
N PHE A 459 -16.53 -12.86 7.27
CA PHE A 459 -17.67 -12.63 6.38
C PHE A 459 -17.26 -12.89 4.94
N GLU A 460 -17.87 -13.88 4.28
CA GLU A 460 -17.51 -14.28 2.92
C GLU A 460 -17.78 -13.15 1.92
N GLY A 461 -16.86 -12.96 0.96
CA GLY A 461 -16.86 -11.88 -0.02
C GLY A 461 -15.87 -10.81 0.37
N ALA A 462 -14.72 -10.80 -0.32
CA ALA A 462 -13.64 -9.83 -0.10
C ALA A 462 -12.67 -9.81 -1.30
N SER A 463 -11.89 -8.74 -1.44
CA SER A 463 -10.80 -8.63 -2.41
C SER A 463 -11.22 -9.03 -3.84
N TYR A 464 -12.36 -8.49 -4.28
CA TYR A 464 -12.96 -8.72 -5.61
C TYR A 464 -13.49 -10.15 -5.84
N GLU A 465 -13.41 -11.04 -4.84
CA GLU A 465 -13.86 -12.42 -4.92
C GLU A 465 -15.15 -12.61 -4.12
N PRO A 466 -16.25 -13.03 -4.77
CA PRO A 466 -17.53 -13.23 -4.10
C PRO A 466 -17.55 -14.46 -3.20
N THR A 467 -16.61 -15.38 -3.36
CA THR A 467 -16.54 -16.64 -2.60
C THR A 467 -15.09 -17.00 -2.30
N GLY A 468 -14.85 -17.69 -1.19
CA GLY A 468 -13.51 -18.21 -0.86
C GLY A 468 -12.53 -17.21 -0.23
N LEU A 469 -12.84 -15.91 -0.23
CA LEU A 469 -12.15 -14.90 0.58
C LEU A 469 -13.11 -14.25 1.58
N TYR A 470 -12.57 -13.85 2.73
CA TYR A 470 -13.35 -13.36 3.86
C TYR A 470 -12.77 -12.07 4.43
N ARG A 471 -13.65 -11.14 4.81
CA ARG A 471 -13.33 -9.91 5.55
C ARG A 471 -13.70 -10.02 7.02
N SER A 472 -13.17 -9.11 7.83
CA SER A 472 -13.22 -9.23 9.29
C SER A 472 -14.50 -8.73 9.96
N GLU A 473 -15.20 -7.77 9.37
CA GLU A 473 -16.47 -7.23 9.89
C GLU A 473 -17.50 -7.07 8.75
N ILE A 474 -18.77 -6.93 9.11
CA ILE A 474 -19.85 -6.84 8.12
C ILE A 474 -19.68 -5.63 7.19
N ASP A 475 -19.13 -4.54 7.73
CA ASP A 475 -18.89 -3.28 7.06
C ASP A 475 -17.57 -2.64 7.54
N CYS A 476 -16.96 -1.87 6.65
CA CYS A 476 -15.66 -1.22 6.79
C CYS A 476 -15.55 -0.16 5.69
N ILE A 477 -14.77 0.89 5.91
CA ILE A 477 -14.43 1.83 4.82
C ILE A 477 -13.67 1.15 3.67
N MET A 478 -13.02 0.00 3.92
CA MET A 478 -12.42 -0.81 2.84
C MET A 478 -13.47 -1.64 2.07
N PHE A 479 -14.73 -1.68 2.52
CA PHE A 479 -15.83 -2.43 1.90
C PHE A 479 -16.84 -1.52 1.20
N THR A 480 -17.36 -0.51 1.89
CA THR A 480 -18.41 0.38 1.36
C THR A 480 -18.03 1.83 1.54
N ARG A 481 -18.77 2.71 0.84
CA ARG A 481 -18.64 4.18 0.96
C ARG A 481 -19.30 4.73 2.23
N ASN A 482 -19.63 3.87 3.18
CA ASN A 482 -20.39 4.25 4.36
C ASN A 482 -19.47 4.95 5.38
N PRO A 483 -19.99 5.91 6.16
CA PRO A 483 -19.24 6.59 7.22
C PRO A 483 -19.17 5.73 8.50
N VAL A 484 -18.76 4.46 8.37
CA VAL A 484 -18.60 3.52 9.48
C VAL A 484 -17.17 3.45 10.01
N GLY A 485 -16.22 4.02 9.26
CA GLY A 485 -14.79 4.00 9.56
C GLY A 485 -14.12 2.65 9.29
N PHE A 486 -12.88 2.50 9.75
CA PHE A 486 -12.13 1.25 9.65
C PHE A 486 -12.68 0.19 10.61
N CYS A 487 -12.80 -1.07 10.15
CA CYS A 487 -13.08 -2.20 11.03
C CYS A 487 -11.92 -2.43 12.03
N ARG A 488 -12.15 -3.17 13.12
CA ARG A 488 -11.15 -3.35 14.19
C ARG A 488 -9.85 -3.99 13.71
N VAL A 489 -9.90 -4.87 12.71
CA VAL A 489 -8.68 -5.45 12.12
C VAL A 489 -7.90 -4.41 11.34
N CYS A 490 -8.58 -3.58 10.54
CA CYS A 490 -7.95 -2.46 9.85
C CYS A 490 -7.35 -1.46 10.85
N GLN A 491 -8.07 -1.07 11.90
CA GLN A 491 -7.55 -0.17 12.94
C GLN A 491 -6.30 -0.74 13.64
N ARG A 492 -6.28 -2.05 13.91
CA ARG A 492 -5.10 -2.74 14.46
C ARG A 492 -3.92 -2.72 13.49
N ALA A 493 -4.16 -2.97 12.20
CA ALA A 493 -3.12 -2.92 11.17
C ALA A 493 -2.53 -1.51 11.02
N ILE A 494 -3.38 -0.48 10.92
CA ILE A 494 -2.97 0.93 10.89
C ILE A 494 -2.14 1.27 12.13
N SER A 495 -2.60 0.89 13.32
CA SER A 495 -1.87 1.16 14.57
C SER A 495 -0.47 0.51 14.58
N ARG A 496 -0.32 -0.70 14.03
CA ARG A 496 0.99 -1.35 13.90
C ARG A 496 1.93 -0.59 12.97
N VAL A 497 1.42 -0.03 11.87
CA VAL A 497 2.20 0.85 11.01
C VAL A 497 2.58 2.13 11.74
N ILE A 498 1.65 2.83 12.40
CA ILE A 498 1.97 4.04 13.19
C ILE A 498 3.09 3.73 14.19
N ASP A 499 3.03 2.58 14.86
CA ASP A 499 4.03 2.16 15.84
C ASP A 499 5.42 1.91 15.21
N GLN A 500 5.49 1.47 13.95
CA GLN A 500 6.75 1.26 13.24
C GLN A 500 7.53 2.57 13.01
N TYR A 501 6.83 3.70 12.96
CA TYR A 501 7.41 5.00 12.62
C TYR A 501 7.51 5.95 13.82
N SER A 502 6.53 5.92 14.73
CA SER A 502 6.44 6.88 15.84
C SER A 502 7.00 6.37 17.18
N ARG A 503 7.09 5.05 17.41
CA ARG A 503 7.63 4.53 18.67
C ARG A 503 9.15 4.49 18.65
N GLN A 504 9.74 4.96 19.76
CA GLN A 504 11.19 5.00 19.98
C GLN A 504 11.69 3.78 20.74
#